data_AF-F0ZTL0-F1
#
_entry.id   AF-F0ZTL0-F1
#
_cell.length_a   1.000
_cell.length_b   1.000
_cell.length_c   1.000
_cell.angle_alpha   90.00
_cell.angle_beta   90.00
_cell.angle_gamma   90.00
#
_symmetry.space_group_name_H-M   'P 1'
#
loop_
_entity.id
_entity.type
_entity.pdbx_description
1 polymer ?
#
loop_
_entity_poly.entity_id
_entity_poly.type
_entity_poly.pdbx_seq_one_letter_code
_entity_poly.pdbx_strand_id
1 'polypeptide(L)'
;MDLTNLPPHLKFQILGLLNNNNSNNKQETPTKGSEEIANEKVSDVKIDLTSNIKEENFKLFSKESLEQLEKQGYLIIDNFLNNNEIIDSIYNESYTQFKENKLIEAGMNKGNEKWKDKSIRGDYIKWIHRGSNSRVEDEEFSKSIPNINLLLDRLDSIRNEFDSVIPHFKSVKTQTQLAVYLKGGRYVKHRDSFYSSDSSTLSRRITMIYYGNKDWKQGDGGELRLYKENNNHPNNSNCNNSNEFIDIAPISDRLLVFLSPFLEHEVLSCNFEPRIAITTWIY
;
A
#
# COMPACT_ATOMS: atom_id res chain seq x y z
N MET A 1 1.25 12.74 26.02
CA MET A 1 -0.14 12.30 25.76
C MET A 1 -0.19 10.78 25.82
N ASP A 2 -0.99 10.26 26.75
CA ASP A 2 -1.31 8.84 26.85
C ASP A 2 -2.40 8.50 25.82
N LEU A 3 -2.13 7.52 24.95
CA LEU A 3 -3.06 7.10 23.89
C LEU A 3 -3.73 5.78 24.21
N THR A 4 -3.39 5.11 25.33
CA THR A 4 -3.77 3.72 25.62
C THR A 4 -5.27 3.47 25.54
N ASN A 5 -6.09 4.39 26.06
CA ASN A 5 -7.54 4.27 26.13
C ASN A 5 -8.30 4.76 24.88
N LEU A 6 -7.60 5.25 23.84
CA LEU A 6 -8.26 5.72 22.62
C LEU A 6 -8.65 4.56 21.69
N PRO A 7 -9.77 4.66 20.97
CA PRO A 7 -10.09 3.78 19.86
C PRO A 7 -8.93 3.70 18.84
N PRO A 8 -8.66 2.51 18.26
CA PRO A 8 -7.52 2.31 17.35
C PRO A 8 -7.45 3.26 16.15
N HIS A 9 -8.60 3.65 15.58
CA HIS A 9 -8.64 4.60 14.46
C HIS A 9 -8.17 6.00 14.87
N LEU A 10 -8.53 6.47 16.07
CA LEU A 10 -8.04 7.76 16.60
C LEU A 10 -6.55 7.69 16.94
N LYS A 11 -6.09 6.57 17.50
CA LYS A 11 -4.66 6.34 17.72
C LYS A 11 -3.87 6.44 16.41
N PHE A 12 -4.35 5.77 15.35
CA PHE A 12 -3.71 5.81 14.03
C PHE A 12 -3.61 7.24 13.48
N GLN A 13 -4.71 8.00 13.52
CA GLN A 13 -4.73 9.39 13.06
C GLN A 13 -3.75 10.28 13.84
N ILE A 14 -3.75 10.18 15.17
CA ILE A 14 -2.83 10.95 16.02
C ILE A 14 -1.37 10.58 15.74
N LEU A 15 -1.06 9.28 15.61
CA LEU A 15 0.30 8.83 15.30
C LEU A 15 0.77 9.29 13.91
N GLY A 16 -0.13 9.32 12.92
CA GLY A 16 0.14 9.90 11.61
C GLY A 16 0.52 11.38 11.70
N LEU A 17 -0.27 12.19 12.43
CA LEU A 17 0.00 13.61 12.62
C LEU A 17 1.32 13.87 13.38
N LEU A 18 1.61 13.07 14.42
CA LEU A 18 2.84 13.21 15.20
C LEU A 18 4.10 12.87 14.40
N ASN A 19 4.02 11.92 13.46
CA ASN A 19 5.14 11.63 12.56
C ASN A 19 5.37 12.79 11.58
N ASN A 20 4.31 13.39 11.02
CA ASN A 20 4.45 14.53 10.12
C ASN A 20 5.05 15.76 10.81
N ASN A 21 4.64 16.05 12.06
CA ASN A 21 5.13 17.21 12.80
C ASN A 21 6.58 17.11 13.29
N ASN A 22 7.07 15.89 13.57
CA ASN A 22 8.48 15.73 13.98
C ASN A 22 9.46 15.89 12.80
N SER A 23 8.99 15.64 11.58
CA SER A 23 9.75 15.95 10.37
C SER A 23 9.93 17.46 10.17
N ASN A 24 8.95 18.27 10.59
CA ASN A 24 9.01 19.75 10.53
C ASN A 24 9.96 20.38 11.57
N ASN A 25 10.41 19.64 12.59
CA ASN A 25 11.24 20.18 13.68
C ASN A 25 12.76 19.93 13.50
N LYS A 26 13.21 19.46 12.32
CA LYS A 26 14.64 19.45 11.99
C LYS A 26 14.98 20.68 11.15
N GLN A 27 15.54 21.66 11.87
CA GLN A 27 16.05 22.96 11.45
C GLN A 27 14.99 24.02 11.10
N GLU A 28 14.81 24.97 12.02
CA GLU A 28 14.69 26.38 11.66
C GLU A 28 15.06 27.28 12.85
N THR A 29 16.13 28.05 12.70
CA THR A 29 16.35 29.29 13.45
C THR A 29 15.41 30.38 12.92
N PRO A 30 14.87 31.27 13.77
CA PRO A 30 13.73 32.08 13.40
C PRO A 30 14.14 33.30 12.58
N THR A 31 13.52 33.46 11.40
CA THR A 31 13.37 34.78 10.78
C THR A 31 11.89 35.08 10.59
N LYS A 32 11.49 36.23 11.15
CA LYS A 32 10.13 36.77 11.16
C LYS A 32 9.62 37.03 9.74
N GLY A 33 8.38 36.64 9.49
CA GLY A 33 7.59 37.02 8.32
C GLY A 33 6.23 36.36 8.41
N SER A 34 5.28 37.05 9.02
CA SER A 34 3.89 36.65 9.13
C SER A 34 3.19 36.79 7.78
N GLU A 35 2.86 35.66 7.14
CA GLU A 35 1.76 35.57 6.19
C GLU A 35 0.93 34.33 6.53
N GLU A 36 -0.34 34.55 6.86
CA GLU A 36 -1.35 33.52 7.06
C GLU A 36 -1.55 32.78 5.74
N ILE A 37 -0.95 31.59 5.59
CA ILE A 37 -1.26 30.70 4.49
C ILE A 37 -2.54 29.97 4.86
N ALA A 38 -3.62 30.33 4.17
CA ALA A 38 -4.91 29.68 4.25
C ALA A 38 -4.77 28.16 4.06
N ASN A 39 -5.41 27.40 4.95
CA ASN A 39 -5.66 25.97 4.77
C ASN A 39 -6.53 25.75 3.52
N GLU A 40 -5.93 25.69 2.34
CA GLU A 40 -6.57 25.12 1.17
C GLU A 40 -6.72 23.61 1.40
N LYS A 41 -7.97 23.17 1.61
CA LYS A 41 -8.37 21.78 1.45
C LYS A 41 -8.11 21.39 0.00
N VAL A 42 -7.00 20.70 -0.26
CA VAL A 42 -6.71 20.12 -1.57
C VAL A 42 -7.52 18.83 -1.70
N SER A 43 -8.80 18.96 -2.03
CA SER A 43 -9.42 18.05 -2.99
C SER A 43 -8.80 18.35 -4.36
N ASP A 44 -8.65 17.34 -5.21
CA ASP A 44 -8.39 17.49 -6.67
C ASP A 44 -6.94 17.35 -7.19
N VAL A 45 -6.11 16.47 -6.64
CA VAL A 45 -5.04 15.86 -7.47
C VAL A 45 -5.61 14.61 -8.14
N LYS A 46 -6.32 14.74 -9.26
CA LYS A 46 -6.77 13.56 -10.01
C LYS A 46 -5.57 12.92 -10.70
N ILE A 47 -5.26 11.65 -10.42
CA ILE A 47 -4.28 10.90 -11.21
C ILE A 47 -4.94 10.55 -12.54
N ASP A 48 -4.55 11.26 -13.60
CA ASP A 48 -4.99 10.97 -14.96
C ASP A 48 -4.22 9.77 -15.49
N LEU A 49 -4.93 8.66 -15.75
CA LEU A 49 -4.35 7.44 -16.30
C LEU A 49 -4.72 7.23 -17.76
N THR A 50 -5.70 7.97 -18.30
CA THR A 50 -6.33 7.64 -19.58
C THR A 50 -6.21 8.69 -20.67
N SER A 51 -5.90 9.94 -20.34
CA SER A 51 -5.70 10.96 -21.36
C SER A 51 -4.43 10.70 -22.17
N ASN A 52 -4.57 10.70 -23.50
CA ASN A 52 -3.45 10.59 -24.45
C ASN A 52 -2.60 9.31 -24.31
N ILE A 53 -3.25 8.19 -23.95
CA ILE A 53 -2.62 6.85 -23.92
C ILE A 53 -2.03 6.48 -25.29
N LYS A 54 -0.82 5.92 -25.30
CA LYS A 54 -0.24 5.23 -26.46
C LYS A 54 -0.54 3.73 -26.39
N GLU A 55 -1.60 3.30 -27.06
CA GLU A 55 -2.11 1.91 -26.98
C GLU A 55 -1.10 0.84 -27.47
N GLU A 56 -0.17 1.22 -28.33
CA GLU A 56 0.86 0.35 -28.91
C GLU A 56 1.89 -0.19 -27.90
N ASN A 57 1.92 0.30 -26.66
CA ASN A 57 2.91 -0.07 -25.64
C ASN A 57 2.35 -0.94 -24.50
N PHE A 58 1.07 -1.33 -24.56
CA PHE A 58 0.45 -2.20 -23.56
C PHE A 58 1.07 -3.61 -23.58
N LYS A 59 1.48 -4.10 -22.42
CA LYS A 59 2.07 -5.44 -22.25
C LYS A 59 1.44 -6.23 -21.10
N LEU A 60 1.01 -5.56 -20.03
CA LEU A 60 0.45 -6.16 -18.83
C LEU A 60 -0.95 -5.62 -18.52
N PHE A 61 -1.26 -4.38 -18.90
CA PHE A 61 -2.63 -3.84 -18.83
C PHE A 61 -3.27 -3.74 -20.21
N SER A 62 -4.59 -3.85 -20.27
CA SER A 62 -5.35 -3.36 -21.40
C SER A 62 -5.76 -1.90 -21.15
N LYS A 63 -6.16 -1.20 -22.22
CA LYS A 63 -6.79 0.12 -22.10
C LYS A 63 -7.99 0.09 -21.14
N GLU A 64 -8.82 -0.94 -21.25
CA GLU A 64 -9.99 -1.15 -20.37
C GLU A 64 -9.58 -1.26 -18.90
N SER A 65 -8.47 -1.95 -18.60
CA SER A 65 -7.93 -2.06 -17.25
C SER A 65 -7.47 -0.72 -16.68
N LEU A 66 -6.82 0.14 -17.48
CA LEU A 66 -6.46 1.49 -17.05
C LEU A 66 -7.68 2.39 -16.88
N GLU A 67 -8.66 2.29 -17.77
CA GLU A 67 -9.94 2.99 -17.62
C GLU A 67 -10.68 2.57 -16.36
N GLN A 68 -10.68 1.28 -16.03
CA GLN A 68 -11.23 0.79 -14.78
C GLN A 68 -10.47 1.35 -13.58
N LEU A 69 -9.14 1.31 -13.61
CA LEU A 69 -8.31 1.84 -12.51
C LEU A 69 -8.55 3.34 -12.31
N GLU A 70 -8.72 4.12 -13.37
CA GLU A 70 -9.04 5.55 -13.25
C GLU A 70 -10.46 5.77 -12.71
N LYS A 71 -11.45 5.06 -13.25
CA LYS A 71 -12.87 5.27 -12.91
C LYS A 71 -13.22 4.75 -11.53
N GLN A 72 -12.68 3.60 -11.13
CA GLN A 72 -13.00 2.92 -9.87
C GLN A 72 -11.94 3.16 -8.79
N GLY A 73 -10.75 3.62 -9.16
CA GLY A 73 -9.61 3.77 -8.26
C GLY A 73 -8.86 2.47 -7.95
N TYR A 74 -9.37 1.31 -8.38
CA TYR A 74 -8.74 0.01 -8.17
C TYR A 74 -8.94 -0.96 -9.34
N LEU A 75 -8.08 -1.97 -9.41
CA LEU A 75 -8.07 -3.05 -10.39
C LEU A 75 -7.68 -4.36 -9.69
N ILE A 76 -8.39 -5.44 -10.01
CA ILE A 76 -8.10 -6.79 -9.50
C ILE A 76 -7.70 -7.66 -10.70
N ILE A 77 -6.54 -8.30 -10.60
CA ILE A 77 -6.02 -9.23 -11.60
C ILE A 77 -5.83 -10.57 -10.91
N ASP A 78 -6.68 -11.54 -11.26
CA ASP A 78 -6.52 -12.93 -10.84
C ASP A 78 -5.59 -13.68 -11.80
N ASN A 79 -4.96 -14.75 -11.30
CA ASN A 79 -4.03 -15.57 -12.07
C ASN A 79 -2.85 -14.75 -12.64
N PHE A 80 -2.29 -13.83 -11.84
CA PHE A 80 -1.28 -12.89 -12.28
C PHE A 80 0.00 -13.56 -12.80
N LEU A 81 0.53 -14.54 -12.07
CA LEU A 81 1.71 -15.31 -12.51
C LEU A 81 1.31 -16.55 -13.32
N ASN A 82 0.13 -17.12 -13.01
CA ASN A 82 -0.43 -18.32 -13.64
C ASN A 82 0.58 -19.49 -13.73
N ASN A 83 1.40 -19.64 -12.70
CA ASN A 83 2.42 -20.67 -12.59
C ASN A 83 2.47 -21.20 -11.16
N ASN A 84 1.83 -22.36 -10.93
CA ASN A 84 1.68 -22.93 -9.59
C ASN A 84 3.02 -23.19 -8.89
N GLU A 85 4.06 -23.61 -9.61
CA GLU A 85 5.38 -23.88 -9.00
C GLU A 85 6.01 -22.60 -8.43
N ILE A 86 5.88 -21.49 -9.15
CA ILE A 86 6.39 -20.19 -8.73
C ILE A 86 5.55 -19.63 -7.58
N ILE A 87 4.21 -19.70 -7.69
CA ILE A 87 3.28 -19.27 -6.64
C ILE A 87 3.57 -20.02 -5.32
N ASP A 88 3.76 -21.34 -5.41
CA ASP A 88 4.09 -22.21 -4.29
C ASP A 88 5.43 -21.84 -3.66
N SER A 89 6.42 -21.53 -4.49
CA SER A 89 7.74 -21.12 -4.04
C SER A 89 7.72 -19.75 -3.37
N ILE A 90 6.96 -18.77 -3.89
CA ILE A 90 6.78 -17.45 -3.25
C ILE A 90 6.16 -17.60 -1.86
N TYR A 91 5.14 -18.46 -1.72
CA TYR A 91 4.53 -18.75 -0.42
C TYR A 91 5.56 -19.34 0.55
N ASN A 92 6.30 -20.37 0.11
CA ASN A 92 7.29 -21.06 0.92
C ASN A 92 8.44 -20.14 1.34
N GLU A 93 8.97 -19.32 0.42
CA GLU A 93 9.99 -18.32 0.70
C GLU A 93 9.47 -17.31 1.74
N SER A 94 8.29 -16.73 1.51
CA SER A 94 7.67 -15.76 2.41
C SER A 94 7.50 -16.31 3.82
N TYR A 95 6.96 -17.53 3.94
CA TYR A 95 6.75 -18.15 5.24
C TYR A 95 8.06 -18.60 5.90
N THR A 96 9.07 -18.98 5.12
CA THR A 96 10.41 -19.30 5.64
C THR A 96 11.07 -18.07 6.23
N GLN A 97 11.00 -16.91 5.57
CA GLN A 97 11.50 -15.65 6.13
C GLN A 97 10.84 -15.34 7.49
N PHE A 98 9.54 -15.61 7.62
CA PHE A 98 8.84 -15.47 8.90
C PHE A 98 9.35 -16.45 9.96
N LYS A 99 9.42 -17.75 9.64
CA LYS A 99 9.88 -18.81 10.56
C LYS A 99 11.33 -18.61 11.02
N GLU A 100 12.16 -18.01 10.19
CA GLU A 100 13.55 -17.66 10.51
C GLU A 100 13.69 -16.33 11.27
N ASN A 101 12.58 -15.74 11.75
CA ASN A 101 12.56 -14.46 12.47
C ASN A 101 13.18 -13.28 11.68
N LYS A 102 13.15 -13.35 10.34
CA LYS A 102 13.66 -12.27 9.48
C LYS A 102 12.65 -11.14 9.29
N LEU A 103 11.40 -11.33 9.73
CA LEU A 103 10.38 -10.29 9.79
C LEU A 103 10.32 -9.70 11.19
N ILE A 104 10.05 -8.40 11.26
CA ILE A 104 9.83 -7.68 12.51
C ILE A 104 8.34 -7.44 12.71
N GLU A 105 7.87 -7.54 13.95
CA GLU A 105 6.52 -7.10 14.29
C GLU A 105 6.33 -5.63 13.91
N ALA A 106 5.28 -5.35 13.14
CA ALA A 106 4.99 -4.02 12.68
C ALA A 106 4.62 -3.10 13.85
N GLY A 107 5.08 -1.86 13.78
CA GLY A 107 4.72 -0.80 14.71
C GLY A 107 4.56 0.51 13.96
N MET A 108 3.92 1.48 14.60
CA MET A 108 3.92 2.86 14.13
C MET A 108 4.94 3.66 14.92
N ASN A 109 5.67 4.55 14.25
CA ASN A 109 6.56 5.47 14.95
C ASN A 109 5.72 6.59 15.61
N LYS A 110 6.18 7.08 16.76
CA LYS A 110 5.71 8.30 17.43
C LYS A 110 6.92 9.23 17.57
N GLY A 111 7.27 9.94 16.50
CA GLY A 111 8.53 10.70 16.50
C GLY A 111 9.74 9.79 16.67
N ASN A 112 10.51 9.97 17.74
CA ASN A 112 11.71 9.17 18.04
C ASN A 112 11.44 7.83 18.76
N GLU A 113 10.21 7.58 19.23
CA GLU A 113 9.86 6.34 19.93
C GLU A 113 9.08 5.38 19.02
N LYS A 114 9.52 4.12 18.94
CA LYS A 114 8.79 3.06 18.23
C LYS A 114 7.63 2.58 19.09
N TRP A 115 6.40 2.75 18.62
CA TRP A 115 5.20 2.32 19.34
C TRP A 115 4.53 1.15 18.62
N LYS A 116 4.61 -0.04 19.23
CA LYS A 116 3.98 -1.25 18.71
C LYS A 116 2.60 -1.40 19.34
N ASP A 117 1.56 -1.01 18.61
CA ASP A 117 0.17 -1.20 19.03
C ASP A 117 -0.53 -2.20 18.12
N LYS A 118 -0.65 -3.44 18.60
CA LYS A 118 -1.37 -4.53 17.93
C LYS A 118 -2.85 -4.20 17.67
N SER A 119 -3.42 -3.24 18.40
CA SER A 119 -4.80 -2.79 18.16
C SER A 119 -4.93 -2.04 16.83
N ILE A 120 -3.84 -1.46 16.31
CA ILE A 120 -3.76 -0.77 15.03
C ILE A 120 -3.42 -1.75 13.90
N ARG A 121 -2.28 -2.45 14.00
CA ARG A 121 -1.86 -3.46 13.02
C ARG A 121 -1.17 -4.64 13.70
N GLY A 122 -1.51 -5.85 13.28
CA GLY A 122 -1.10 -7.10 13.92
C GLY A 122 -0.21 -7.98 13.05
N ASP A 123 0.49 -7.41 12.07
CA ASP A 123 1.35 -8.12 11.14
C ASP A 123 2.84 -8.07 11.49
N TYR A 124 3.58 -9.02 10.93
CA TYR A 124 5.02 -9.03 10.86
C TYR A 124 5.44 -8.62 9.46
N ILE A 125 6.45 -7.75 9.35
CA ILE A 125 6.87 -7.18 8.08
C ILE A 125 8.37 -7.31 7.84
N LYS A 126 8.76 -7.36 6.58
CA LYS A 126 10.13 -7.14 6.11
C LYS A 126 10.12 -6.15 4.96
N TRP A 127 10.89 -5.08 5.08
CA TRP A 127 11.15 -4.18 3.97
C TRP A 127 12.17 -4.81 3.02
N ILE A 128 11.83 -4.86 1.74
CA ILE A 128 12.71 -5.37 0.69
C ILE A 128 13.23 -4.16 -0.09
N HIS A 129 14.50 -3.84 0.13
CA HIS A 129 15.15 -2.68 -0.50
C HIS A 129 15.76 -3.10 -1.84
N ARG A 130 15.29 -2.46 -2.92
CA ARG A 130 15.87 -2.61 -4.26
C ARG A 130 16.63 -1.35 -4.64
N GLY A 131 17.83 -1.52 -5.15
CA GLY A 131 18.68 -0.44 -5.65
C GLY A 131 18.20 0.07 -7.02
N SER A 132 18.94 1.04 -7.58
CA SER A 132 18.63 1.65 -8.88
C SER A 132 18.67 0.69 -10.07
N ASN A 133 19.34 -0.45 -9.92
CA ASN A 133 19.40 -1.53 -10.91
C ASN A 133 18.22 -2.52 -10.80
N SER A 134 17.19 -2.18 -10.03
CA SER A 134 16.06 -3.05 -9.70
C SER A 134 16.48 -4.37 -9.06
N ARG A 135 17.62 -4.46 -8.35
CA ARG A 135 17.99 -5.67 -7.60
C ARG A 135 17.90 -5.44 -6.11
N VAL A 136 17.55 -6.48 -5.37
CA VAL A 136 17.60 -6.44 -3.90
C VAL A 136 19.04 -6.17 -3.47
N GLU A 137 19.23 -5.16 -2.61
CA GLU A 137 20.55 -4.66 -2.21
C GLU A 137 21.31 -5.66 -1.31
N ASP A 138 20.57 -6.36 -0.44
CA ASP A 138 21.11 -7.44 0.38
C ASP A 138 21.24 -8.72 -0.46
N GLU A 139 22.46 -9.03 -0.90
CA GLU A 139 22.74 -10.19 -1.77
C GLU A 139 22.42 -11.54 -1.12
N GLU A 140 22.66 -11.70 0.18
CA GLU A 140 22.41 -12.94 0.89
C GLU A 140 20.91 -13.16 1.03
N PHE A 141 20.18 -12.12 1.44
CA PHE A 141 18.73 -12.16 1.47
C PHE A 141 18.16 -12.42 0.07
N SER A 142 18.65 -11.73 -0.95
CA SER A 142 18.23 -11.92 -2.34
C SER A 142 18.35 -13.37 -2.81
N LYS A 143 19.45 -14.05 -2.48
CA LYS A 143 19.64 -15.49 -2.78
C LYS A 143 18.64 -16.40 -2.05
N SER A 144 18.13 -15.97 -0.89
CA SER A 144 17.14 -16.72 -0.11
C SER A 144 15.68 -16.51 -0.57
N ILE A 145 15.44 -15.63 -1.53
CA ILE A 145 14.09 -15.30 -2.04
C ILE A 145 14.00 -15.18 -3.58
N PRO A 146 14.55 -16.15 -4.36
CA PRO A 146 14.62 -16.03 -5.81
C PRO A 146 13.25 -15.92 -6.50
N ASN A 147 12.20 -16.55 -5.98
CA ASN A 147 10.87 -16.49 -6.59
C ASN A 147 10.12 -15.21 -6.21
N ILE A 148 10.33 -14.68 -5.00
CA ILE A 148 9.89 -13.32 -4.66
C ILE A 148 10.59 -12.32 -5.57
N ASN A 149 11.90 -12.43 -5.83
CA ASN A 149 12.60 -11.54 -6.76
C ASN A 149 11.95 -11.53 -8.16
N LEU A 150 11.57 -12.70 -8.69
CA LEU A 150 10.84 -12.79 -9.95
C LEU A 150 9.50 -12.05 -9.91
N LEU A 151 8.73 -12.18 -8.82
CA LEU A 151 7.52 -11.38 -8.61
C LEU A 151 7.84 -9.88 -8.62
N LEU A 152 8.89 -9.46 -7.93
CA LEU A 152 9.28 -8.05 -7.90
C LEU A 152 9.69 -7.52 -9.29
N ASP A 153 10.32 -8.34 -10.12
CA ASP A 153 10.61 -7.98 -11.52
C ASP A 153 9.33 -7.82 -12.35
N ARG A 154 8.32 -8.64 -12.11
CA ARG A 154 6.99 -8.49 -12.75
C ARG A 154 6.28 -7.22 -12.30
N LEU A 155 6.33 -6.90 -11.00
CA LEU A 155 5.78 -5.64 -10.46
C LEU A 155 6.54 -4.40 -10.96
N ASP A 156 7.86 -4.49 -11.19
CA ASP A 156 8.64 -3.40 -11.79
C ASP A 156 8.34 -3.24 -13.28
N SER A 157 8.01 -4.33 -13.98
CA SER A 157 7.53 -4.27 -15.37
C SER A 157 6.20 -3.53 -15.47
N ILE A 158 5.29 -3.72 -14.49
CA ILE A 158 4.06 -2.93 -14.36
C ILE A 158 4.39 -1.43 -14.22
N ARG A 159 5.30 -1.08 -13.30
CA ARG A 159 5.74 0.31 -13.12
C ARG A 159 6.29 0.92 -14.41
N ASN A 160 7.14 0.19 -15.14
CA ASN A 160 7.69 0.64 -16.42
C ASN A 160 6.60 0.87 -17.46
N GLU A 161 5.55 0.05 -17.46
CA GLU A 161 4.39 0.23 -18.32
C GLU A 161 3.57 1.47 -17.92
N PHE A 162 3.35 1.73 -16.63
CA PHE A 162 2.76 2.99 -16.16
C PHE A 162 3.54 4.20 -16.70
N ASP A 163 4.87 4.19 -16.60
CA ASP A 163 5.72 5.28 -17.12
C ASP A 163 5.66 5.43 -18.65
N SER A 164 5.49 4.33 -19.38
CA SER A 164 5.47 4.33 -20.84
C SER A 164 4.12 4.73 -21.41
N VAL A 165 3.03 4.32 -20.75
CA VAL A 165 1.65 4.44 -21.25
C VAL A 165 0.98 5.70 -20.75
N ILE A 166 1.28 6.16 -19.53
CA ILE A 166 0.62 7.31 -18.91
C ILE A 166 1.53 8.54 -18.99
N PRO A 167 1.15 9.55 -19.80
CA PRO A 167 1.90 10.79 -19.87
C PRO A 167 2.07 11.41 -18.49
N HIS A 168 3.29 11.86 -18.19
CA HIS A 168 3.61 12.55 -16.94
C HIS A 168 3.51 11.72 -15.65
N PHE A 169 3.27 10.39 -15.70
CA PHE A 169 3.31 9.57 -14.50
C PHE A 169 4.69 9.59 -13.83
N LYS A 170 5.79 9.42 -14.58
CA LYS A 170 7.19 9.64 -14.12
C LYS A 170 7.46 9.11 -12.71
N SER A 171 7.44 7.79 -12.54
CA SER A 171 7.72 7.12 -11.28
C SER A 171 9.10 7.49 -10.73
N VAL A 172 9.18 7.75 -9.42
CA VAL A 172 10.44 8.15 -8.76
C VAL A 172 11.19 6.92 -8.26
N LYS A 173 10.49 6.05 -7.53
CA LYS A 173 11.04 4.83 -6.92
C LYS A 173 9.92 3.86 -6.56
N THR A 174 10.30 2.65 -6.17
CA THR A 174 9.42 1.69 -5.53
C THR A 174 9.83 1.42 -4.09
N GLN A 175 8.87 1.03 -3.26
CA GLN A 175 9.14 0.48 -1.93
C GLN A 175 8.36 -0.82 -1.78
N THR A 176 9.01 -1.89 -1.30
CA THR A 176 8.38 -3.20 -1.18
C THR A 176 8.36 -3.68 0.28
N GLN A 177 7.22 -4.22 0.70
CA GLN A 177 6.99 -4.82 2.00
C GLN A 177 6.44 -6.23 1.83
N LEU A 178 7.13 -7.22 2.40
CA LEU A 178 6.55 -8.53 2.70
C LEU A 178 5.81 -8.42 4.05
N ALA A 179 4.57 -8.85 4.12
CA ALA A 179 3.75 -8.86 5.32
C ALA A 179 3.17 -10.26 5.59
N VAL A 180 3.19 -10.67 6.87
CA VAL A 180 2.61 -11.91 7.37
C VAL A 180 1.71 -11.59 8.55
N TYR A 181 0.41 -11.87 8.42
CA TYR A 181 -0.54 -11.80 9.52
C TYR A 181 -0.75 -13.20 10.09
N LEU A 182 -0.75 -13.30 11.41
CA LEU A 182 -1.15 -14.51 12.14
C LEU A 182 -2.66 -14.46 12.45
N LYS A 183 -3.18 -15.55 13.03
CA LYS A 183 -4.58 -15.63 13.42
C LYS A 183 -4.96 -14.49 14.38
N GLY A 184 -6.10 -13.86 14.14
CA GLY A 184 -6.58 -12.65 14.80
C GLY A 184 -5.96 -11.35 14.27
N GLY A 185 -4.87 -11.41 13.50
CA GLY A 185 -4.20 -10.26 12.90
C GLY A 185 -5.16 -9.45 12.02
N ARG A 186 -5.02 -8.12 12.08
CA ARG A 186 -5.83 -7.15 11.34
C ARG A 186 -5.01 -5.88 11.10
N TYR A 187 -5.50 -4.98 10.27
CA TYR A 187 -4.99 -3.62 10.16
C TYR A 187 -6.17 -2.66 10.00
N VAL A 188 -6.34 -1.75 10.96
CA VAL A 188 -7.43 -0.75 10.96
C VAL A 188 -7.45 0.10 9.69
N LYS A 189 -8.61 0.70 9.43
CA LYS A 189 -8.84 1.63 8.31
C LYS A 189 -7.77 2.72 8.23
N HIS A 190 -7.12 2.83 7.07
CA HIS A 190 -6.06 3.79 6.79
C HIS A 190 -5.93 4.11 5.28
N ARG A 191 -5.09 5.10 4.96
CA ARG A 191 -4.54 5.32 3.62
C ARG A 191 -3.04 5.05 3.64
N ASP A 192 -2.51 4.60 2.51
CA ASP A 192 -1.08 4.31 2.37
C ASP A 192 -0.23 5.56 2.16
N SER A 193 -0.80 6.58 1.49
CA SER A 193 -0.12 7.83 1.18
C SER A 193 0.01 8.71 2.40
N PHE A 194 1.11 9.45 2.45
CA PHE A 194 1.39 10.45 3.46
C PHE A 194 2.21 11.58 2.84
N TYR A 195 2.16 12.76 3.46
CA TYR A 195 3.07 13.85 3.13
C TYR A 195 4.34 13.68 3.94
N SER A 196 5.49 13.66 3.26
CA SER A 196 6.80 13.68 3.90
C SER A 196 7.37 15.08 3.80
N SER A 197 8.12 15.53 4.82
CA SER A 197 8.88 16.79 4.74
C SER A 197 9.84 16.83 3.55
N ASP A 198 10.34 15.66 3.16
CA ASP A 198 11.41 15.52 2.18
C ASP A 198 10.91 15.50 0.72
N SER A 199 9.59 15.64 0.52
CA SER A 199 8.97 15.62 -0.81
C SER A 199 7.84 16.64 -0.88
N SER A 200 7.92 17.57 -1.83
CA SER A 200 6.81 18.48 -2.16
C SER A 200 5.63 17.77 -2.83
N THR A 201 5.79 16.49 -3.19
CA THR A 201 4.75 15.64 -3.78
C THR A 201 4.33 14.51 -2.84
N LEU A 202 3.07 14.09 -2.96
CA LEU A 202 2.47 13.04 -2.15
C LEU A 202 3.24 11.70 -2.32
N SER A 203 3.61 11.07 -1.21
CA SER A 203 4.29 9.77 -1.23
C SER A 203 3.32 8.63 -1.54
N ARG A 204 3.81 7.61 -2.26
CA ARG A 204 3.06 6.40 -2.68
C ARG A 204 1.81 6.77 -3.46
N ARG A 205 1.89 6.77 -4.78
CA ARG A 205 0.76 7.08 -5.66
C ARG A 205 -0.06 5.85 -6.04
N ILE A 206 0.61 4.71 -6.20
CA ILE A 206 -0.01 3.42 -6.53
C ILE A 206 0.41 2.39 -5.49
N THR A 207 -0.55 1.61 -5.00
CA THR A 207 -0.32 0.42 -4.19
C THR A 207 -0.60 -0.82 -5.04
N MET A 208 0.37 -1.74 -5.08
CA MET A 208 0.20 -3.07 -5.68
C MET A 208 0.37 -4.13 -4.59
N ILE A 209 -0.63 -4.99 -4.38
CA ILE A 209 -0.61 -6.06 -3.37
C ILE A 209 -0.78 -7.41 -4.08
N TYR A 210 0.23 -8.26 -3.97
CA TYR A 210 0.17 -9.66 -4.38
C TYR A 210 -0.15 -10.55 -3.19
N TYR A 211 -1.10 -11.47 -3.34
CA TYR A 211 -1.51 -12.41 -2.30
C TYR A 211 -1.01 -13.82 -2.58
N GLY A 212 -0.45 -14.48 -1.55
CA GLY A 212 0.07 -15.84 -1.64
C GLY A 212 -0.78 -16.90 -0.92
N ASN A 213 -2.03 -16.62 -0.57
CA ASN A 213 -2.80 -17.44 0.38
C ASN A 213 -3.53 -18.58 -0.34
N LYS A 214 -2.91 -19.76 -0.35
CA LYS A 214 -3.51 -20.97 -0.92
C LYS A 214 -4.73 -21.42 -0.13
N ASP A 215 -5.66 -22.03 -0.84
CA ASP A 215 -6.86 -22.67 -0.28
C ASP A 215 -7.74 -21.78 0.61
N TRP A 216 -7.59 -20.45 0.51
CA TRP A 216 -8.45 -19.49 1.20
C TRP A 216 -9.90 -19.71 0.79
N LYS A 217 -10.79 -19.73 1.78
CA LYS A 217 -12.24 -19.91 1.60
C LYS A 217 -13.00 -18.79 2.27
N GLN A 218 -14.21 -18.54 1.77
CA GLN A 218 -15.14 -17.62 2.41
C GLN A 218 -15.34 -18.03 3.89
N GLY A 219 -15.15 -17.07 4.79
CA GLY A 219 -15.20 -17.28 6.25
C GLY A 219 -13.83 -17.40 6.93
N ASP A 220 -12.75 -17.62 6.18
CA ASP A 220 -11.38 -17.60 6.71
C ASP A 220 -10.97 -16.19 7.17
N GLY A 221 -11.71 -15.14 6.76
CA GLY A 221 -11.41 -13.76 7.14
C GLY A 221 -10.17 -13.23 6.43
N GLY A 222 -9.61 -12.13 6.93
CA GLY A 222 -8.41 -11.52 6.37
C GLY A 222 -8.62 -10.83 5.02
N GLU A 223 -9.86 -10.61 4.59
CA GLU A 223 -10.19 -9.80 3.43
C GLU A 223 -9.60 -8.40 3.57
N LEU A 224 -9.23 -7.80 2.44
CA LEU A 224 -8.97 -6.37 2.39
C LEU A 224 -10.27 -5.67 2.06
N ARG A 225 -10.80 -4.93 3.03
CA ARG A 225 -11.96 -4.06 2.83
C ARG A 225 -11.49 -2.74 2.23
N LEU A 226 -11.94 -2.47 1.02
CA LEU A 226 -11.61 -1.25 0.28
C LEU A 226 -12.85 -0.35 0.25
N TYR A 227 -12.73 0.86 0.80
CA TYR A 227 -13.83 1.83 0.88
C TYR A 227 -13.88 2.63 -0.41
N LYS A 228 -15.04 2.67 -1.06
CA LYS A 228 -15.25 3.47 -2.26
C LYS A 228 -15.42 4.93 -1.86
N GLU A 229 -14.70 5.81 -2.54
CA GLU A 229 -14.89 7.24 -2.38
C GLU A 229 -16.14 7.65 -3.17
N ASN A 230 -17.17 8.13 -2.49
CA ASN A 230 -18.33 8.69 -3.19
C ASN A 230 -17.93 10.05 -3.76
N ASN A 231 -18.06 10.20 -5.09
CA ASN A 231 -17.99 11.47 -5.81
C ASN A 231 -19.13 12.44 -5.46
N ASN A 232 -19.54 12.50 -4.19
CA ASN A 232 -20.50 13.49 -3.72
C ASN A 232 -19.77 14.82 -3.61
N HIS A 233 -19.95 15.64 -4.66
CA HIS A 233 -19.64 17.06 -4.71
C HIS A 233 -19.77 17.73 -3.33
N PRO A 234 -18.84 18.64 -2.96
CA PRO A 234 -18.83 19.32 -1.67
C PRO A 234 -20.09 20.18 -1.37
N ASN A 235 -21.02 20.30 -2.31
CA ASN A 235 -22.26 21.07 -2.18
C ASN A 235 -23.53 20.23 -2.02
N ASN A 236 -23.45 18.89 -1.98
CA ASN A 236 -24.63 18.06 -1.74
C ASN A 236 -24.76 17.77 -0.24
N SER A 237 -25.48 18.65 0.46
CA SER A 237 -25.72 18.62 1.92
C SER A 237 -26.64 17.47 2.38
N ASN A 238 -26.86 16.47 1.53
CA ASN A 238 -27.52 15.19 1.84
C ASN A 238 -26.53 14.01 1.74
N CYS A 239 -25.29 14.20 2.20
CA CYS A 239 -24.32 13.11 2.36
C CYS A 239 -24.75 12.18 3.51
N ASN A 240 -25.66 11.26 3.21
CA ASN A 240 -25.73 10.03 3.97
C ASN A 240 -24.37 9.32 3.83
N ASN A 241 -23.72 9.04 4.96
CA ASN A 241 -22.51 8.23 5.09
C ASN A 241 -22.52 7.03 4.12
N SER A 242 -21.89 7.16 2.96
CA SER A 242 -21.74 6.04 2.05
C SER A 242 -20.60 5.16 2.56
N ASN A 243 -20.95 4.25 3.46
CA ASN A 243 -20.13 3.09 3.83
C ASN A 243 -20.05 2.07 2.68
N GLU A 244 -19.98 2.51 1.42
CA GLU A 244 -19.78 1.58 0.33
C GLU A 244 -18.35 1.06 0.38
N PHE A 245 -18.24 -0.26 0.45
CA PHE A 245 -16.97 -0.94 0.42
C PHE A 245 -17.10 -2.21 -0.44
N ILE A 246 -15.95 -2.73 -0.83
CA ILE A 246 -15.84 -4.10 -1.32
C ILE A 246 -14.87 -4.86 -0.44
N ASP A 247 -15.21 -6.12 -0.15
CA ASP A 247 -14.31 -7.03 0.55
C ASP A 247 -13.58 -7.87 -0.49
N ILE A 248 -12.26 -7.69 -0.57
CA ILE A 248 -11.41 -8.36 -1.54
C ILE A 248 -10.78 -9.56 -0.85
N ALA A 249 -11.21 -10.76 -1.27
CA ALA A 249 -10.62 -12.01 -0.80
C ALA A 249 -9.12 -12.05 -1.16
N PRO A 250 -8.24 -12.41 -0.20
CA PRO A 250 -6.79 -12.41 -0.39
C PRO A 250 -6.34 -13.74 -1.01
N ILE A 251 -7.03 -14.23 -2.04
CA ILE A 251 -6.75 -15.54 -2.66
C ILE A 251 -5.37 -15.56 -3.34
N SER A 252 -4.75 -16.74 -3.40
CA SER A 252 -3.45 -16.92 -4.04
C SER A 252 -3.45 -16.47 -5.51
N ASP A 253 -2.34 -15.87 -5.94
CA ASP A 253 -2.10 -15.36 -7.30
C ASP A 253 -3.01 -14.20 -7.75
N ARG A 254 -3.67 -13.53 -6.78
CA ARG A 254 -4.34 -12.26 -6.99
C ARG A 254 -3.37 -11.10 -6.82
N LEU A 255 -3.35 -10.21 -7.81
CA LEU A 255 -2.76 -8.88 -7.74
C LEU A 255 -3.89 -7.84 -7.62
N LEU A 256 -3.87 -7.08 -6.53
CA LEU A 256 -4.70 -5.90 -6.33
C LEU A 256 -3.86 -4.64 -6.61
N VAL A 257 -4.36 -3.75 -7.45
CA VAL A 257 -3.76 -2.44 -7.73
C VAL A 257 -4.76 -1.35 -7.37
N PHE A 258 -4.34 -0.32 -6.62
CA PHE A 258 -5.22 0.82 -6.34
C PHE A 258 -4.45 2.13 -6.15
N LEU A 259 -5.17 3.24 -6.34
CA LEU A 259 -4.66 4.59 -6.16
C LEU A 259 -4.55 4.90 -4.65
N SER A 260 -3.34 4.82 -4.12
CA SER A 260 -3.05 4.99 -2.69
C SER A 260 -3.61 6.27 -2.04
N PRO A 261 -3.66 7.43 -2.74
CA PRO A 261 -4.12 8.69 -2.12
C PRO A 261 -5.59 8.74 -1.77
N PHE A 262 -6.44 8.01 -2.52
CA PHE A 262 -7.88 8.22 -2.51
C PHE A 262 -8.60 7.14 -1.71
N LEU A 263 -8.11 5.90 -1.77
CA LEU A 263 -8.83 4.76 -1.23
C LEU A 263 -8.37 4.39 0.19
N GLU A 264 -9.25 4.64 1.15
CA GLU A 264 -9.12 4.07 2.48
C GLU A 264 -9.36 2.56 2.43
N HIS A 265 -8.61 1.82 3.23
CA HIS A 265 -8.75 0.37 3.32
C HIS A 265 -8.36 -0.16 4.69
N GLU A 266 -8.85 -1.36 5.01
CA GLU A 266 -8.48 -2.10 6.21
C GLU A 266 -8.32 -3.59 5.91
N VAL A 267 -7.50 -4.28 6.70
CA VAL A 267 -7.42 -5.74 6.68
C VAL A 267 -8.30 -6.27 7.80
N LEU A 268 -9.35 -7.01 7.44
CA LEU A 268 -10.24 -7.65 8.39
C LEU A 268 -9.48 -8.71 9.21
N SER A 269 -10.05 -9.11 10.34
CA SER A 269 -9.41 -10.10 11.22
C SER A 269 -9.21 -11.44 10.50
N CYS A 270 -8.01 -12.00 10.57
CA CYS A 270 -7.66 -13.27 9.95
C CYS A 270 -8.10 -14.43 10.84
N ASN A 271 -8.94 -15.35 10.36
CA ASN A 271 -9.26 -16.60 11.09
C ASN A 271 -8.31 -17.74 10.72
N PHE A 272 -7.45 -17.54 9.71
CA PHE A 272 -6.40 -18.43 9.24
C PHE A 272 -5.00 -17.83 9.42
N GLU A 273 -3.97 -18.67 9.30
CA GLU A 273 -2.58 -18.25 9.27
C GLU A 273 -1.69 -19.23 8.48
N PRO A 274 -0.58 -18.76 7.90
CA PRO A 274 -0.22 -17.36 7.72
C PRO A 274 -1.05 -16.70 6.61
N ARG A 275 -1.46 -15.43 6.80
CA ARG A 275 -1.90 -14.58 5.69
C ARG A 275 -0.70 -13.79 5.16
N ILE A 276 -0.25 -14.15 3.97
CA ILE A 276 0.89 -13.56 3.25
C ILE A 276 0.40 -12.54 2.23
N ALA A 277 1.04 -11.38 2.22
CA ALA A 277 0.91 -10.37 1.17
C ALA A 277 2.26 -9.72 0.89
N ILE A 278 2.56 -9.48 -0.39
CA ILE A 278 3.74 -8.71 -0.83
C ILE A 278 3.23 -7.44 -1.48
N THR A 279 3.52 -6.30 -0.86
CA THR A 279 3.08 -4.98 -1.30
C THR A 279 4.24 -4.23 -1.94
N THR A 280 4.03 -3.65 -3.12
CA THR A 280 4.96 -2.71 -3.75
C THR A 280 4.24 -1.39 -4.03
N TRP A 281 4.73 -0.30 -3.44
CA TRP A 281 4.25 1.05 -3.73
C TRP A 281 5.09 1.71 -4.80
N ILE A 282 4.45 2.44 -5.72
CA ILE A 282 5.11 3.30 -6.70
C ILE A 282 5.00 4.76 -6.22
N TYR A 283 6.14 5.45 -6.17
CA TYR A 283 6.24 6.86 -5.78
C TYR A 283 6.21 7.80 -6.98
#